data_AF-A0A6N7SRY1-F1
#
_entry.id   AF-A0A6N7SRY1-F1
#
_cell.length_a   1.000
_cell.length_b   1.000
_cell.length_c   1.000
_cell.angle_alpha   90.00
_cell.angle_beta   90.00
_cell.angle_gamma   90.00
#
_symmetry.space_group_name_H-M   'P 1'
#
loop_
_entity.id
_entity.type
_entity.pdbx_description
1 polymer ?
#
loop_
_entity_poly.entity_id
_entity_poly.type
_entity_poly.pdbx_seq_one_letter_code
_entity_poly.pdbx_strand_id
1 'polypeptide(L)'
;MFLLSRNKRSSAVAKDRLKLLLVSERIDCTPQMMIMIKNDMIQAVSKYFNIDDERVEIKFTRNPSALSARIPLSAQQNGMRNRKLI
;
A
#
# COMPACT_ATOMS: atom_id res chain seq x y z
N MET A 1 11.02 -27.40 -43.51
CA MET A 1 11.36 -26.15 -42.80
C MET A 1 10.07 -25.40 -42.54
N PHE A 2 9.52 -25.48 -41.32
CA PHE A 2 8.17 -24.99 -41.00
C PHE A 2 8.12 -23.47 -40.84
N LEU A 3 7.03 -22.92 -41.36
CA LEU A 3 6.73 -21.52 -41.67
C LEU A 3 6.69 -20.61 -40.43
N LEU A 4 7.58 -19.61 -40.34
CA LEU A 4 7.35 -18.43 -39.50
C LEU A 4 6.29 -17.54 -40.15
N SER A 5 5.03 -17.92 -40.03
CA SER A 5 3.91 -17.01 -40.28
C SER A 5 3.84 -16.01 -39.13
N ARG A 6 4.45 -14.84 -39.36
CA ARG A 6 4.59 -13.72 -38.43
C ARG A 6 3.23 -13.03 -38.26
N ASN A 7 2.31 -13.71 -37.56
CA ASN A 7 1.02 -13.16 -37.17
C ASN A 7 1.25 -12.04 -36.13
N LYS A 8 1.37 -10.80 -36.60
CA LYS A 8 1.62 -9.61 -35.77
C LYS A 8 0.58 -9.39 -34.65
N ARG A 9 -0.61 -10.00 -34.75
CA ARG A 9 -1.65 -9.94 -33.72
C ARG A 9 -1.43 -10.90 -32.55
N SER A 10 -1.04 -12.16 -32.81
CA SER A 10 -0.84 -13.15 -31.73
C SER A 10 0.39 -12.83 -30.88
N SER A 11 1.45 -12.31 -31.50
CA SER A 11 2.65 -11.86 -30.78
C SER A 11 2.41 -10.65 -29.87
N ALA A 12 1.50 -9.73 -30.23
CA ALA A 12 1.12 -8.60 -29.37
C ALA A 12 0.30 -9.03 -28.16
N VAL A 13 -0.70 -9.89 -28.38
CA VAL A 13 -1.53 -10.45 -27.30
C VAL A 13 -0.70 -11.30 -26.34
N ALA A 14 0.26 -12.09 -26.84
CA ALA A 14 1.18 -12.85 -26.00
C ALA A 14 2.11 -11.94 -25.18
N LYS A 15 2.57 -10.82 -25.75
CA LYS A 15 3.39 -9.82 -25.04
C LYS A 15 2.60 -9.10 -23.94
N ASP A 16 1.35 -8.74 -24.19
CA ASP A 16 0.50 -8.09 -23.19
C ASP A 16 0.18 -9.04 -22.04
N ARG A 17 -0.14 -10.31 -22.31
CA ARG A 17 -0.35 -11.32 -21.27
C ARG A 17 0.93 -11.58 -20.46
N LEU A 18 2.09 -11.62 -21.11
CA LEU A 18 3.37 -11.79 -20.42
C LEU A 18 3.71 -10.57 -19.55
N LYS A 19 3.43 -9.35 -20.03
CA LYS A 19 3.61 -8.13 -19.23
C LYS A 19 2.71 -8.12 -18.00
N LEU A 20 1.46 -8.55 -18.15
CA LEU A 20 0.51 -8.67 -17.04
C LEU A 20 0.97 -9.71 -16.01
N LEU A 21 1.40 -10.89 -16.48
CA LEU A 21 1.99 -11.95 -15.63
C LEU A 21 3.22 -11.46 -14.85
N LEU A 22 4.13 -10.75 -15.52
CA LEU A 22 5.34 -10.19 -14.91
C LEU A 22 5.05 -9.07 -13.89
N VAL A 23 3.92 -8.38 -14.01
CA VAL A 23 3.47 -7.40 -13.00
C VAL A 23 2.91 -8.13 -11.78
N SER A 24 2.13 -9.20 -11.98
CA SER A 24 1.62 -10.03 -10.87
C SER A 24 2.73 -10.76 -10.10
N GLU A 25 3.85 -11.11 -10.74
CA GLU A 25 4.99 -11.78 -10.10
C GLU A 25 5.93 -10.81 -9.33
N ARG A 26 5.69 -9.50 -9.43
CA ARG A 26 6.63 -8.48 -8.92
C ARG A 26 6.22 -7.77 -7.64
N ILE A 27 5.09 -8.13 -7.03
CA ILE A 27 4.73 -7.73 -5.67
C ILE A 27 3.96 -8.88 -5.05
N ASP A 28 4.58 -9.69 -4.17
CA ASP A 28 3.92 -10.76 -3.41
C ASP A 28 2.90 -10.22 -2.36
N CYS A 29 2.41 -9.00 -2.55
CA CYS A 29 1.38 -8.36 -1.73
C CYS A 29 0.25 -7.96 -2.66
N THR A 30 -0.78 -8.80 -2.71
CA THR A 30 -2.01 -8.48 -3.42
C THR A 30 -2.62 -7.20 -2.84
N PRO A 31 -3.39 -6.42 -3.62
CA PRO A 31 -4.11 -5.27 -3.11
C PRO A 31 -4.98 -5.62 -1.89
N GLN A 32 -5.57 -6.83 -1.88
CA GLN A 32 -6.31 -7.35 -0.73
C GLN A 32 -5.42 -7.48 0.51
N MET A 33 -4.21 -8.03 0.37
CA MET A 33 -3.28 -8.18 1.49
C MET A 33 -2.84 -6.84 2.08
N MET A 34 -2.63 -5.83 1.23
CA MET A 34 -2.31 -4.46 1.68
C MET A 34 -3.46 -3.85 2.49
N ILE A 35 -4.71 -4.10 2.10
CA ILE A 35 -5.90 -3.65 2.84
C ILE A 35 -6.00 -4.37 4.19
N MET A 36 -5.77 -5.69 4.22
CA MET A 36 -5.77 -6.46 5.47
C MET A 36 -4.71 -5.94 6.44
N ILE A 37 -3.47 -5.76 5.98
CA ILE A 37 -2.37 -5.21 6.79
C ILE A 37 -2.74 -3.82 7.31
N LYS A 38 -3.35 -2.96 6.48
CA LYS A 38 -3.81 -1.63 6.90
C LYS A 38 -4.78 -1.72 8.07
N ASN A 39 -5.82 -2.55 7.92
CA ASN A 39 -6.86 -2.68 8.94
C ASN A 39 -6.32 -3.29 10.24
N ASP A 40 -5.41 -4.24 10.16
CA ASP A 40 -4.78 -4.86 11.33
C ASP A 40 -3.91 -3.86 12.09
N MET A 41 -3.11 -3.05 11.39
CA MET A 41 -2.29 -2.00 12.03
C MET A 41 -3.14 -0.92 12.70
N ILE A 42 -4.23 -0.49 12.03
CA ILE A 42 -5.20 0.46 12.59
C ILE A 42 -5.80 -0.09 13.88
N GLN A 43 -6.31 -1.33 13.85
CA GLN A 43 -6.91 -1.95 15.03
C GLN A 43 -5.90 -2.14 16.16
N ALA A 44 -4.67 -2.51 15.86
CA ALA A 44 -3.62 -2.68 16.86
C ALA A 44 -3.27 -1.36 17.56
N VAL A 45 -3.11 -0.27 16.81
CA VAL A 45 -2.74 1.04 17.37
C VAL A 45 -3.93 1.71 18.05
N SER A 46 -5.15 1.54 17.53
CA SER A 46 -6.39 2.09 18.10
C SER A 46 -6.67 1.62 19.54
N LYS A 47 -6.11 0.47 19.94
CA LYS A 47 -6.19 -0.03 21.32
C LYS A 47 -5.45 0.86 22.33
N TYR A 48 -4.45 1.63 21.87
CA TYR A 48 -3.57 2.40 22.72
C TYR A 48 -3.66 3.91 22.46
N PHE A 49 -4.02 4.31 21.24
CA PHE A 49 -4.08 5.71 20.84
C PHE A 49 -5.33 6.00 20.03
N ASN A 50 -5.88 7.21 20.20
CA ASN A 50 -6.95 7.69 19.35
C ASN A 50 -6.36 8.16 18.01
N ILE A 51 -6.66 7.46 16.93
CA ILE A 51 -6.10 7.69 15.59
C ILE A 51 -7.20 7.99 14.57
N ASP A 52 -6.83 8.64 13.47
CA ASP A 52 -7.73 8.92 12.35
C ASP A 52 -7.38 7.97 11.19
N ASP A 53 -8.21 6.93 11.02
CA ASP A 53 -8.04 5.83 10.06
C ASP A 53 -7.91 6.29 8.60
N GLU A 54 -8.58 7.40 8.25
CA GLU A 54 -8.55 7.97 6.90
C GLU A 54 -7.18 8.56 6.56
N ARG A 55 -6.45 9.02 7.58
CA ARG A 55 -5.12 9.63 7.43
C ARG A 55 -3.98 8.63 7.55
N VAL A 56 -4.28 7.36 7.79
CA VAL A 56 -3.25 6.30 7.84
C VAL A 56 -2.74 6.00 6.43
N GLU A 57 -1.44 6.22 6.23
CA GLU A 57 -0.73 5.97 4.98
C GLU A 57 0.20 4.76 5.14
N ILE A 58 0.09 3.80 4.22
CA ILE A 58 0.98 2.64 4.16
C ILE A 58 1.69 2.63 2.81
N LYS A 59 3.02 2.52 2.86
CA LYS A 59 3.90 2.48 1.69
C LYS A 59 4.71 1.20 1.71
N PHE A 60 4.72 0.51 0.58
CA PHE A 60 5.61 -0.63 0.34
C PHE A 60 6.70 -0.21 -0.65
N THR A 61 7.96 -0.32 -0.22
CA THR A 61 9.15 -0.06 -1.05
C THR A 61 9.80 -1.40 -1.35
N ARG A 62 10.31 -1.61 -2.58
CA ARG A 62 10.83 -2.92 -3.01
C ARG A 62 12.36 -3.02 -3.04
N ASN A 63 13.10 -1.93 -2.83
CA ASN A 63 14.56 -1.95 -2.82
C ASN A 63 15.11 -0.84 -1.91
N PRO A 64 15.44 -1.14 -0.64
CA PRO A 64 15.20 -2.42 0.06
C PRO A 64 13.70 -2.70 0.25
N SER A 65 13.33 -3.97 0.37
CA SER A 65 11.96 -4.37 0.73
C SER A 65 11.62 -3.83 2.12
N ALA A 66 10.76 -2.82 2.19
CA ALA A 66 10.38 -2.15 3.42
C ALA A 66 8.92 -1.74 3.40
N LEU A 67 8.20 -2.07 4.48
CA LEU A 67 6.86 -1.56 4.75
C LEU A 67 6.97 -0.38 5.70
N SER A 68 6.46 0.77 5.30
CA SER A 68 6.42 1.99 6.11
C SER A 68 4.98 2.40 6.34
N ALA A 69 4.58 2.55 7.61
CA ALA A 69 3.26 3.05 7.99
C ALA A 69 3.41 4.40 8.69
N ARG A 70 2.63 5.40 8.27
CA ARG A 70 2.47 6.68 8.95
C ARG A 70 1.07 6.72 9.57
N ILE A 71 1.03 6.73 10.90
CA ILE A 71 -0.21 6.73 11.67
C ILE A 71 -0.21 8.02 12.50
N PRO A 72 -0.97 9.05 12.09
CA PRO A 72 -1.06 10.28 12.86
C PRO A 72 -1.88 10.04 14.12
N LEU A 73 -1.31 10.41 15.26
CA LEU A 73 -2.01 10.36 16.54
C LEU A 73 -2.85 11.63 16.66
N SER A 74 -4.13 11.50 17.03
CA SER A 74 -4.90 12.67 17.45
C SER A 74 -4.27 13.15 18.77
N ALA A 75 -3.70 14.36 18.76
CA ALA A 75 -3.18 14.95 19.97
C ALA A 75 -4.31 14.97 21.00
N GLN A 76 -4.11 14.33 22.14
CA GLN A 76 -4.99 14.51 23.29
C GLN A 76 -4.90 16.00 23.65
N GLN A 77 -5.86 16.81 23.19
CA GLN A 77 -6.04 18.18 23.66
C GLN A 77 -6.50 18.14 25.13
N ASN A 78 -5.59 17.77 26.03
CA ASN A 78 -5.76 17.94 27.46
C ASN A 78 -4.55 18.70 27.98
N GLY A 79 -4.76 19.98 28.29
CA GLY A 79 -4.01 20.60 29.39
C GLY A 79 -3.34 21.96 29.21
N MET A 80 -3.50 22.71 28.10
CA MET A 80 -3.02 24.11 28.05
C MET A 80 -4.06 25.06 27.45
N ARG A 81 -5.24 25.07 28.08
CA ARG A 81 -6.22 26.15 27.92
C ARG A 81 -6.14 27.01 29.18
N ASN A 82 -5.70 28.25 29.02
CA ASN A 82 -5.75 29.38 29.98
C ASN A 82 -4.70 29.45 31.10
N ARG A 83 -3.61 30.15 30.79
CA ARG A 83 -3.06 31.18 31.68
C ARG A 83 -2.87 32.47 30.89
N LYS A 84 -3.97 33.17 30.62
CA LYS A 84 -3.90 34.63 30.40
C LYS A 84 -3.44 35.22 31.73
N LEU A 85 -2.20 35.69 31.77
CA LEU A 85 -1.63 36.51 32.84
C LEU A 85 -1.06 37.75 32.17
N ILE A 86 -1.94 38.71 31.94
CA ILE A 86 -1.64 40.15 31.94
C ILE A 86 -2.86 40.83 32.55
#